data_AF-A0A9E1PWZ0-F1
#
_entry.id   AF-A0A9E1PWZ0-F1
#
_cell.length_a   1.000
_cell.length_b   1.000
_cell.length_c   1.000
_cell.angle_alpha   90.00
_cell.angle_beta   90.00
_cell.angle_gamma   90.00
#
_symmetry.space_group_name_H-M   'P 1'
#
loop_
_entity.id
_entity.type
_entity.pdbx_description
1 polymer ?
#
loop_
_entity_poly.entity_id
_entity_poly.type
_entity_poly.pdbx_seq_one_letter_code
_entity_poly.pdbx_strand_id
1 'polypeptide(L)'
;QASRQIGRAGVRFHPPGLVGPLGSAVASSHILGLDSLTLRNALGIVSSRAGSIFANVGTMSKSINCGHAVAMGVDAALLAGHGFTANPNVLEAPNGYVESFFNEDFVLDDMLKFGPPYRVTTPGYAIKMFPSQFGTHFVITAALAIHKKIDGRSEDIEKIRLITPKMEYINRPRPETGLDGKFSWQYTTCCALLDGTVRMASFEDERRFRDDIEAMLGRVELDVRDDIVGAFEEMHVTVEVTMKDGSVHSETCDGPVGKYGRPPIPEDVHLVKVRDCLALKFDDAGAEKVIALARRIDDLDAAQIGELMGLLAC
;
A
#
# COMPACT_ATOMS: atom_id res chain seq x y z
N GLN A 1 21.81 -17.77 -24.30
CA GLN A 1 21.59 -16.85 -23.17
C GLN A 1 20.27 -17.14 -22.43
N ALA A 2 19.21 -17.62 -23.09
CA ALA A 2 17.88 -17.85 -22.47
C ALA A 2 17.72 -19.07 -21.55
N SER A 3 18.72 -19.96 -21.43
CA SER A 3 18.62 -21.19 -20.62
C SER A 3 19.74 -21.37 -19.58
N ARG A 4 20.58 -20.35 -19.35
CA ARG A 4 21.39 -20.36 -18.13
C ARG A 4 20.38 -20.17 -17.00
N GLN A 5 20.07 -21.24 -16.26
CA GLN A 5 19.24 -21.17 -15.07
C GLN A 5 19.91 -20.15 -14.14
N ILE A 6 19.37 -18.94 -14.11
CA ILE A 6 19.99 -17.81 -13.41
C ILE A 6 19.83 -18.08 -11.91
N GLY A 7 20.96 -18.17 -11.21
CA GLY A 7 20.99 -18.21 -9.75
C GLY A 7 20.29 -16.98 -9.17
N ARG A 8 19.32 -17.21 -8.29
CA ARG A 8 18.25 -16.29 -7.87
C ARG A 8 18.65 -15.18 -6.89
N ALA A 9 19.92 -14.81 -6.82
CA ALA A 9 20.33 -13.78 -5.87
C ALA A 9 19.90 -12.38 -6.36
N GLY A 10 18.89 -11.79 -5.72
CA GLY A 10 18.64 -10.34 -5.76
C GLY A 10 17.45 -9.83 -6.59
N VAL A 11 16.68 -10.69 -7.27
CA VAL A 11 15.45 -10.24 -7.96
C VAL A 11 14.36 -9.93 -6.93
N ARG A 12 13.81 -8.70 -6.97
CA ARG A 12 12.71 -8.28 -6.08
C ARG A 12 11.42 -8.18 -6.88
N PHE A 13 10.38 -8.84 -6.39
CA PHE A 13 9.02 -8.72 -6.92
C PHE A 13 8.16 -7.79 -6.07
N HIS A 14 7.19 -7.13 -6.69
CA HIS A 14 6.17 -6.37 -5.98
C HIS A 14 5.19 -7.36 -5.31
N PRO A 15 5.05 -7.36 -3.96
CA PRO A 15 4.34 -8.43 -3.25
C PRO A 15 2.90 -8.71 -3.72
N PRO A 16 2.06 -7.71 -4.06
CA PRO A 16 0.72 -7.97 -4.58
C PRO A 16 0.67 -8.86 -5.83
N GLY A 17 1.65 -8.73 -6.73
CA GLY A 17 1.72 -9.58 -7.93
C GLY A 17 2.31 -10.97 -7.66
N LEU A 18 2.92 -11.15 -6.48
CA LEU A 18 3.47 -12.42 -6.05
C LEU A 18 2.39 -13.22 -5.31
N VAL A 19 1.92 -12.74 -4.16
CA VAL A 19 0.98 -13.49 -3.31
C VAL A 19 -0.50 -13.25 -3.64
N GLY A 20 -0.83 -12.12 -4.28
CA GLY A 20 -2.21 -11.79 -4.65
C GLY A 20 -2.87 -12.78 -5.61
N PRO A 21 -2.19 -13.30 -6.65
CA PRO A 21 -2.77 -14.31 -7.53
C PRO A 21 -3.21 -15.58 -6.79
N LEU A 22 -2.42 -16.03 -5.81
CA LEU A 22 -2.77 -17.19 -4.97
C LEU A 22 -4.00 -16.91 -4.11
N GLY A 23 -4.05 -15.74 -3.45
CA GLY A 23 -5.21 -15.34 -2.66
C GLY A 23 -6.49 -15.25 -3.49
N SER A 24 -6.40 -14.69 -4.71
CA SER A 24 -7.52 -14.62 -5.65
C SER A 24 -7.97 -16.02 -6.11
N ALA A 25 -7.04 -16.92 -6.42
CA ALA A 25 -7.37 -18.29 -6.81
C ALA A 25 -8.10 -19.05 -5.70
N VAL A 26 -7.65 -18.91 -4.43
CA VAL A 26 -8.32 -19.51 -3.27
C VAL A 26 -9.73 -18.94 -3.09
N ALA A 27 -9.87 -17.61 -3.06
CA ALA A 27 -11.17 -16.96 -2.89
C ALA A 27 -12.15 -17.35 -4.00
N SER A 28 -11.69 -17.32 -5.26
CA SER A 28 -12.51 -17.69 -6.43
C SER A 28 -12.90 -19.17 -6.40
N SER A 29 -11.99 -20.06 -6.02
CA SER A 29 -12.28 -21.50 -5.88
C SER A 29 -13.34 -21.76 -4.81
N HIS A 30 -13.31 -21.03 -3.70
CA HIS A 30 -14.35 -21.10 -2.66
C HIS A 30 -15.71 -20.61 -3.16
N ILE A 31 -15.76 -19.48 -3.87
CA ILE A 31 -16.99 -18.94 -4.46
C ILE A 31 -17.60 -19.93 -5.46
N LEU A 32 -16.77 -20.60 -6.26
CA LEU A 32 -17.18 -21.60 -7.25
C LEU A 32 -17.52 -22.98 -6.63
N GLY A 33 -17.25 -23.20 -5.35
CA GLY A 33 -17.48 -24.48 -4.68
C GLY A 33 -16.58 -25.61 -5.18
N LEU A 34 -15.34 -25.30 -5.60
CA LEU A 34 -14.39 -26.29 -6.12
C LEU A 34 -13.89 -27.22 -5.01
N ASP A 35 -13.69 -28.50 -5.35
CA ASP A 35 -13.07 -29.45 -4.42
C ASP A 35 -11.57 -29.19 -4.20
N SER A 36 -10.99 -29.90 -3.22
CA SER A 36 -9.59 -29.75 -2.81
C SER A 36 -8.58 -29.98 -3.95
N LEU A 37 -8.80 -30.99 -4.80
CA LEU A 37 -7.88 -31.28 -5.89
C LEU A 37 -7.96 -30.20 -6.97
N THR A 38 -9.17 -29.75 -7.28
CA THR A 38 -9.43 -28.70 -8.27
C THR A 38 -8.86 -27.35 -7.81
N LEU A 39 -9.00 -27.00 -6.53
CA LEU A 39 -8.36 -25.81 -5.94
C LEU A 39 -6.83 -25.90 -6.04
N ARG A 40 -6.25 -27.07 -5.74
CA ARG A 40 -4.79 -27.28 -5.86
C ARG A 40 -4.31 -27.15 -7.31
N ASN A 41 -5.11 -27.60 -8.29
CA ASN A 41 -4.84 -27.33 -9.70
C ASN A 41 -4.88 -25.82 -10.00
N ALA A 42 -5.86 -25.07 -9.48
CA ALA A 42 -5.93 -23.62 -9.65
C ALA A 42 -4.68 -22.90 -9.09
N LEU A 43 -4.22 -23.31 -7.90
CA LEU A 43 -2.95 -22.82 -7.34
C LEU A 43 -1.76 -23.15 -8.26
N GLY A 44 -1.69 -24.37 -8.77
CA GLY A 44 -0.69 -24.79 -9.76
C GLY A 44 -0.67 -23.91 -11.02
N ILE A 45 -1.84 -23.62 -11.59
CA ILE A 45 -1.98 -22.79 -12.79
C ILE A 45 -1.51 -21.36 -12.52
N VAL A 46 -1.93 -20.77 -11.40
CA VAL A 46 -1.60 -19.36 -11.10
C VAL A 46 -0.15 -19.17 -10.65
N SER A 47 0.45 -20.16 -9.98
CA SER A 47 1.85 -20.12 -9.55
C SER A 47 2.83 -19.91 -10.72
N SER A 48 2.53 -20.44 -11.91
CA SER A 48 3.37 -20.23 -13.10
C SER A 48 3.24 -18.85 -13.74
N ARG A 49 2.27 -18.04 -13.30
CA ARG A 49 1.99 -16.71 -13.87
C ARG A 49 2.31 -15.57 -12.90
N ALA A 50 2.48 -15.88 -11.61
CA ALA A 50 2.77 -14.92 -10.56
C ALA A 50 4.14 -14.22 -10.76
N GLY A 51 4.22 -12.99 -10.26
CA GLY A 51 5.41 -12.15 -10.34
C GLY A 51 5.11 -10.80 -10.98
N SER A 52 5.48 -9.72 -10.28
CA SER A 52 5.44 -8.36 -10.80
C SER A 52 6.76 -7.66 -10.53
N ILE A 53 7.29 -6.95 -11.53
CA ILE A 53 8.60 -6.30 -11.41
C ILE A 53 8.52 -5.09 -10.47
N PHE A 54 9.36 -5.09 -9.43
CA PHE A 54 9.39 -4.02 -8.42
C PHE A 54 9.79 -2.65 -8.99
N ALA A 55 10.58 -2.61 -10.06
CA ALA A 55 11.03 -1.36 -10.70
C ALA A 55 9.89 -0.47 -11.21
N ASN A 56 8.67 -1.01 -11.37
CA ASN A 56 7.50 -0.23 -11.75
C ASN A 56 6.86 0.55 -10.57
N VAL A 57 7.40 0.46 -9.35
CA VAL A 57 6.96 1.30 -8.24
C VAL A 57 7.24 2.78 -8.54
N GLY A 58 6.19 3.60 -8.47
CA GLY A 58 6.24 5.02 -8.86
C GLY A 58 5.59 5.32 -10.22
N THR A 59 5.23 4.29 -10.99
CA THR A 59 4.58 4.45 -12.30
C THR A 59 3.14 3.93 -12.30
N MET A 60 2.38 4.23 -13.37
CA MET A 60 1.03 3.70 -13.56
C MET A 60 1.00 2.16 -13.56
N SER A 61 2.07 1.51 -14.05
CA SER A 61 2.19 0.05 -14.09
C SER A 61 2.18 -0.60 -12.71
N LYS A 62 2.44 0.14 -11.62
CA LYS A 62 2.28 -0.43 -10.27
C LYS A 62 0.82 -0.82 -10.00
N SER A 63 -0.14 -0.01 -10.45
CA SER A 63 -1.57 -0.18 -10.17
C SER A 63 -2.14 -1.46 -10.81
N ILE A 64 -1.68 -1.80 -12.02
CA ILE A 64 -2.14 -3.01 -12.71
C ILE A 64 -1.70 -4.30 -12.02
N ASN A 65 -0.64 -4.28 -11.20
CA ASN A 65 -0.18 -5.48 -10.49
C ASN A 65 -1.27 -6.10 -9.60
N CYS A 66 -2.07 -5.27 -8.91
CA CYS A 66 -3.17 -5.74 -8.08
C CYS A 66 -4.33 -6.27 -8.93
N GLY A 67 -4.73 -5.52 -9.98
CA GLY A 67 -5.81 -5.93 -10.86
C GLY A 67 -5.51 -7.22 -11.63
N HIS A 68 -4.31 -7.33 -12.18
CA HIS A 68 -3.83 -8.56 -12.83
C HIS A 68 -3.76 -9.73 -11.85
N ALA A 69 -3.26 -9.51 -10.62
CA ALA A 69 -3.23 -10.57 -9.62
C ALA A 69 -4.63 -11.14 -9.37
N VAL A 70 -5.65 -10.29 -9.22
CA VAL A 70 -7.03 -10.75 -9.07
C VAL A 70 -7.50 -11.51 -10.32
N ALA A 71 -7.35 -10.92 -11.51
CA ALA A 71 -7.79 -11.53 -12.77
C ALA A 71 -7.16 -12.92 -13.02
N MET A 72 -5.87 -13.07 -12.73
CA MET A 72 -5.14 -14.32 -12.91
C MET A 72 -5.64 -15.43 -11.98
N GLY A 73 -6.02 -15.10 -10.75
CA GLY A 73 -6.57 -16.08 -9.81
C GLY A 73 -7.99 -16.53 -10.20
N VAL A 74 -8.83 -15.59 -10.66
CA VAL A 74 -10.17 -15.91 -11.19
C VAL A 74 -10.05 -16.83 -12.41
N ASP A 75 -9.20 -16.46 -13.37
CA ASP A 75 -8.94 -17.26 -14.58
C ASP A 75 -8.43 -18.66 -14.24
N ALA A 76 -7.50 -18.78 -13.28
CA ALA A 76 -6.98 -20.08 -12.84
C ALA A 76 -8.07 -20.97 -12.18
N ALA A 77 -8.94 -20.39 -11.35
CA ALA A 77 -10.04 -21.12 -10.73
C ALA A 77 -11.07 -21.59 -11.76
N LEU A 78 -11.41 -20.75 -12.75
CA LEU A 78 -12.30 -21.12 -13.85
C LEU A 78 -11.70 -22.25 -14.70
N LEU A 79 -10.43 -22.13 -15.10
CA LEU A 79 -9.72 -23.17 -15.87
C LEU A 79 -9.73 -24.50 -15.12
N ALA A 80 -9.38 -24.49 -13.83
CA ALA A 80 -9.40 -25.69 -13.01
C ALA A 80 -10.81 -26.30 -12.90
N GLY A 81 -11.84 -25.47 -12.69
CA GLY A 81 -13.24 -25.90 -12.67
C GLY A 81 -13.72 -26.52 -13.98
N HIS A 82 -13.08 -26.19 -15.10
CA HIS A 82 -13.30 -26.81 -16.42
C HIS A 82 -12.39 -28.01 -16.71
N GLY A 83 -11.66 -28.53 -15.71
CA GLY A 83 -10.85 -29.74 -15.81
C GLY A 83 -9.40 -29.51 -16.23
N PHE A 84 -8.91 -28.26 -16.26
CA PHE A 84 -7.50 -27.99 -16.49
C PHE A 84 -6.67 -28.39 -15.26
N THR A 85 -5.57 -29.11 -15.48
CA THR A 85 -4.73 -29.67 -14.39
C THR A 85 -3.38 -28.97 -14.30
N ALA A 86 -2.77 -28.98 -13.11
CA ALA A 86 -1.40 -28.55 -12.87
C ALA A 86 -0.73 -29.44 -11.81
N ASN A 87 0.47 -29.09 -11.34
CA ASN A 87 1.08 -29.79 -10.21
C ASN A 87 0.29 -29.44 -8.92
N PRO A 88 -0.39 -30.40 -8.27
CA PRO A 88 -1.21 -30.09 -7.09
C PRO A 88 -0.38 -29.88 -5.81
N ASN A 89 0.95 -30.05 -5.89
CA ASN A 89 1.91 -29.80 -4.81
C ASN A 89 2.85 -28.62 -5.19
N VAL A 90 2.38 -27.69 -6.03
CA VAL A 90 3.24 -26.64 -6.61
C VAL A 90 3.95 -25.78 -5.57
N LEU A 91 3.39 -25.62 -4.37
CA LEU A 91 3.96 -24.74 -3.36
C LEU A 91 5.27 -25.29 -2.81
N GLU A 92 5.28 -26.58 -2.48
CA GLU A 92 6.35 -27.30 -1.80
C GLU A 92 7.20 -28.20 -2.70
N ALA A 93 6.80 -28.42 -3.96
CA ALA A 93 7.53 -29.26 -4.90
C ALA A 93 8.96 -28.72 -5.16
N PRO A 94 9.92 -29.59 -5.52
CA PRO A 94 11.21 -29.15 -6.04
C PRO A 94 11.04 -28.26 -7.28
N ASN A 95 11.74 -27.11 -7.31
CA ASN A 95 11.53 -26.02 -8.27
C ASN A 95 10.10 -25.45 -8.27
N GLY A 96 9.36 -25.68 -7.19
CA GLY A 96 8.01 -25.17 -6.96
C GLY A 96 8.00 -23.69 -6.61
N TYR A 97 6.83 -23.18 -6.23
CA TYR A 97 6.57 -21.77 -5.99
C TYR A 97 7.44 -21.19 -4.87
N VAL A 98 7.57 -21.89 -3.74
CA VAL A 98 8.32 -21.37 -2.58
C VAL A 98 9.80 -21.25 -2.89
N GLU A 99 10.43 -22.34 -3.34
CA GLU A 99 11.81 -22.33 -3.85
C GLU A 99 11.98 -21.35 -5.03
N SER A 100 10.86 -21.02 -5.70
CA SER A 100 10.85 -20.10 -6.83
C SER A 100 10.82 -18.61 -6.53
N PHE A 101 10.38 -18.21 -5.37
CA PHE A 101 10.15 -16.78 -5.13
C PHE A 101 10.65 -16.31 -3.79
N PHE A 102 10.96 -17.23 -2.88
CA PHE A 102 11.39 -16.92 -1.55
C PHE A 102 12.79 -17.49 -1.29
N ASN A 103 13.41 -16.96 -0.25
CA ASN A 103 14.70 -17.41 0.23
C ASN A 103 14.52 -18.47 1.34
N GLU A 104 15.64 -18.90 1.91
CA GLU A 104 15.71 -19.86 3.01
C GLU A 104 15.01 -19.41 4.30
N ASP A 105 14.68 -18.13 4.45
CA ASP A 105 13.94 -17.61 5.61
C ASP A 105 12.44 -17.93 5.54
N PHE A 106 11.94 -18.43 4.40
CA PHE A 106 10.53 -18.77 4.27
C PHE A 106 10.19 -20.08 5.00
N VAL A 107 9.29 -19.97 5.99
CA VAL A 107 8.83 -21.11 6.79
C VAL A 107 7.51 -21.64 6.22
N LEU A 108 7.56 -22.75 5.48
CA LEU A 108 6.37 -23.35 4.86
C LEU A 108 5.28 -23.71 5.89
N ASP A 109 5.67 -24.24 7.05
CA ASP A 109 4.75 -24.64 8.12
C ASP A 109 3.92 -23.47 8.67
N ASP A 110 4.39 -22.22 8.51
CA ASP A 110 3.61 -21.04 8.90
C ASP A 110 2.39 -20.83 8.01
N MET A 111 2.34 -21.41 6.82
CA MET A 111 1.13 -21.42 5.97
C MET A 111 0.05 -22.37 6.52
N LEU A 112 0.46 -23.40 7.27
CA LEU A 112 -0.46 -24.37 7.88
C LEU A 112 -1.12 -23.84 9.15
N LYS A 113 -0.65 -22.70 9.67
CA LYS A 113 -1.25 -21.97 10.81
C LYS A 113 -2.45 -21.13 10.35
N PHE A 114 -3.40 -21.77 9.66
CA PHE A 114 -4.66 -21.14 9.23
C PHE A 114 -5.72 -21.23 10.33
N GLY A 115 -6.66 -20.28 10.35
CA GLY A 115 -7.70 -20.20 11.37
C GLY A 115 -7.40 -19.20 12.50
N PRO A 116 -8.16 -19.24 13.61
CA PRO A 116 -8.07 -18.25 14.67
C PRO A 116 -6.73 -18.29 15.45
N PRO A 117 -6.11 -17.14 15.76
CA PRO A 117 -6.51 -15.80 15.30
C PRO A 117 -6.16 -15.61 13.82
N TYR A 118 -7.12 -15.12 13.03
CA TYR A 118 -6.86 -14.81 11.63
C TYR A 118 -5.85 -13.67 11.53
N ARG A 119 -4.88 -13.76 10.61
CA ARG A 119 -3.86 -12.70 10.43
C ARG A 119 -4.47 -11.32 10.14
N VAL A 120 -5.67 -11.26 9.58
CA VAL A 120 -6.42 -10.02 9.33
C VAL A 120 -6.93 -9.35 10.62
N THR A 121 -7.02 -10.08 11.74
CA THR A 121 -7.48 -9.54 13.03
C THR A 121 -6.32 -9.11 13.93
N THR A 122 -5.21 -9.85 13.93
CA THR A 122 -4.07 -9.57 14.82
C THR A 122 -2.73 -9.78 14.09
N PRO A 123 -1.84 -8.76 14.01
CA PRO A 123 -2.01 -7.39 14.48
C PRO A 123 -2.98 -6.55 13.63
N GLY A 124 -3.58 -7.15 12.59
CA GLY A 124 -4.50 -6.50 11.68
C GLY A 124 -3.81 -5.89 10.46
N TYR A 125 -4.55 -5.08 9.72
CA TYR A 125 -4.06 -4.38 8.52
C TYR A 125 -3.93 -2.87 8.79
N ALA A 126 -3.06 -2.21 8.03
CA ALA A 126 -3.00 -0.75 8.06
C ALA A 126 -4.04 -0.13 7.12
N ILE A 127 -4.71 0.92 7.60
CA ILE A 127 -5.56 1.79 6.79
C ILE A 127 -4.78 3.08 6.52
N LYS A 128 -4.49 3.33 5.26
CA LYS A 128 -3.79 4.56 4.86
C LYS A 128 -4.70 5.78 4.96
N MET A 129 -4.31 6.79 5.74
CA MET A 129 -4.99 8.10 5.78
C MET A 129 -4.61 9.03 4.62
N PHE A 130 -3.46 8.81 3.99
CA PHE A 130 -2.95 9.60 2.86
C PHE A 130 -2.77 8.69 1.63
N PRO A 131 -2.99 9.18 0.40
CA PRO A 131 -2.90 8.36 -0.81
C PRO A 131 -1.44 8.17 -1.30
N SER A 132 -0.53 7.84 -0.41
CA SER A 132 0.92 7.67 -0.66
C SER A 132 1.45 6.32 -0.16
N GLN A 133 2.76 6.09 -0.29
CA GLN A 133 3.44 4.93 0.28
C GLN A 133 3.39 5.00 1.82
N PHE A 134 3.19 3.86 2.50
CA PHE A 134 2.88 3.85 3.95
C PHE A 134 3.97 4.48 4.84
N GLY A 135 5.25 4.25 4.56
CA GLY A 135 6.37 4.90 5.23
C GLY A 135 6.38 6.43 5.12
N THR A 136 5.79 7.02 4.07
CA THR A 136 5.61 8.49 4.00
C THR A 136 4.58 9.02 5.00
N HIS A 137 3.70 8.17 5.55
CA HIS A 137 2.73 8.61 6.54
C HIS A 137 3.40 9.10 7.83
N PHE A 138 4.59 8.61 8.14
CA PHE A 138 5.36 9.01 9.31
C PHE A 138 5.81 10.47 9.18
N VAL A 139 6.42 10.84 8.05
CA VAL A 139 6.80 12.24 7.80
C VAL A 139 5.60 13.15 7.64
N ILE A 140 4.52 12.71 6.98
CA ILE A 140 3.30 13.52 6.83
C ILE A 140 2.71 13.82 8.21
N THR A 141 2.61 12.81 9.10
CA THR A 141 2.03 12.98 10.43
C THR A 141 2.82 14.00 11.25
N ALA A 142 4.15 13.86 11.29
CA ALA A 142 5.04 14.80 12.00
C ALA A 142 4.98 16.21 11.39
N ALA A 143 5.02 16.31 10.07
CA ALA A 143 4.96 17.59 9.36
C ALA A 143 3.63 18.32 9.56
N LEU A 144 2.49 17.62 9.56
CA LEU A 144 1.18 18.21 9.84
C LEU A 144 1.08 18.73 11.29
N ALA A 145 1.73 18.06 12.25
CA ALA A 145 1.80 18.54 13.62
C ALA A 145 2.64 19.83 13.71
N ILE A 146 3.77 19.89 13.00
CA ILE A 146 4.59 21.11 12.93
C ILE A 146 3.84 22.25 12.24
N HIS A 147 3.18 22.00 11.11
CA HIS A 147 2.37 23.00 10.39
C HIS A 147 1.38 23.69 11.34
N LYS A 148 0.72 22.93 12.21
CA LYS A 148 -0.17 23.49 13.25
C LYS A 148 0.59 24.32 14.29
N LYS A 149 1.75 23.86 14.76
CA LYS A 149 2.56 24.58 15.76
C LYS A 149 3.11 25.91 15.28
N ILE A 150 3.35 26.04 13.97
CA ILE A 150 3.84 27.28 13.36
C ILE A 150 2.71 28.17 12.82
N ASP A 151 1.45 27.83 13.11
CA ASP A 151 0.25 28.51 12.61
C ASP A 151 0.24 28.67 11.08
N GLY A 152 0.75 27.66 10.37
CA GLY A 152 0.79 27.64 8.91
C GLY A 152 1.80 28.60 8.25
N ARG A 153 2.69 29.26 9.02
CA ARG A 153 3.74 30.18 8.54
C ARG A 153 4.87 29.46 7.78
N SER A 154 4.51 28.69 6.77
CA SER A 154 5.42 27.85 5.98
C SER A 154 6.42 28.67 5.15
N GLU A 155 6.07 29.90 4.79
CA GLU A 155 6.94 30.85 4.09
C GLU A 155 8.18 31.26 4.92
N ASP A 156 8.10 31.13 6.25
CA ASP A 156 9.17 31.46 7.19
C ASP A 156 10.11 30.29 7.47
N ILE A 157 9.88 29.12 6.87
CA ILE A 157 10.75 27.95 7.01
C ILE A 157 12.08 28.21 6.29
N GLU A 158 13.20 28.11 6.99
CA GLU A 158 14.55 28.23 6.43
C GLU A 158 15.11 26.86 6.02
N LYS A 159 14.96 25.84 6.88
CA LYS A 159 15.53 24.50 6.68
C LYS A 159 14.59 23.41 7.21
N ILE A 160 14.59 22.26 6.54
CA ILE A 160 13.89 21.05 6.97
C ILE A 160 14.89 19.91 7.04
N ARG A 161 14.93 19.18 8.16
CA ARG A 161 15.73 17.96 8.31
C ARG A 161 14.83 16.78 8.62
N LEU A 162 14.99 15.69 7.88
CA LEU A 162 14.24 14.45 8.02
C LEU A 162 15.18 13.36 8.55
N ILE A 163 14.98 12.92 9.79
CA ILE A 163 15.78 11.86 10.42
C ILE A 163 15.03 10.55 10.24
N THR A 164 15.58 9.63 9.43
CA THR A 164 14.85 8.47 8.89
C THR A 164 15.70 7.19 8.90
N PRO A 165 15.08 5.99 8.88
CA PRO A 165 15.80 4.77 8.56
C PRO A 165 16.21 4.74 7.08
N LYS A 166 17.02 3.76 6.66
CA LYS A 166 17.31 3.56 5.24
C LYS A 166 16.14 2.90 4.49
N MET A 167 15.48 3.65 3.60
CA MET A 167 14.44 3.12 2.70
C MET A 167 14.54 3.74 1.29
N GLU A 168 15.45 3.21 0.46
CA GLU A 168 15.81 3.81 -0.84
C GLU A 168 14.63 4.07 -1.77
N TYR A 169 13.65 3.15 -1.83
CA TYR A 169 12.52 3.28 -2.76
C TYR A 169 11.59 4.46 -2.46
N ILE A 170 11.71 5.07 -1.26
CA ILE A 170 10.99 6.29 -0.86
C ILE A 170 11.87 7.52 -0.64
N ASN A 171 13.18 7.37 -0.82
CA ASN A 171 14.11 8.49 -0.88
C ASN A 171 14.11 9.06 -2.30
N ARG A 172 13.20 10.00 -2.58
CA ARG A 172 13.03 10.61 -3.90
C ARG A 172 13.03 12.14 -3.73
N PRO A 173 14.21 12.78 -3.64
CA PRO A 173 14.31 14.19 -3.26
C PRO A 173 13.64 15.14 -4.25
N ARG A 174 13.57 14.76 -5.53
CA ARG A 174 12.88 15.51 -6.57
C ARG A 174 12.08 14.54 -7.43
N PRO A 175 10.83 14.23 -7.06
CA PRO A 175 10.03 13.28 -7.81
C PRO A 175 9.82 13.73 -9.26
N GLU A 176 9.85 12.81 -10.22
CA GLU A 176 9.73 13.16 -11.65
C GLU A 176 8.29 13.49 -12.08
N THR A 177 7.31 13.07 -11.28
CA THR A 177 5.86 13.31 -11.47
C THR A 177 5.18 13.41 -10.11
N GLY A 178 3.93 13.87 -10.07
CA GLY A 178 3.08 13.80 -8.88
C GLY A 178 2.86 12.35 -8.41
N LEU A 179 2.72 11.41 -9.35
CA LEU A 179 2.59 9.98 -9.04
C LEU A 179 3.85 9.42 -8.37
N ASP A 180 5.03 9.81 -8.85
CA ASP A 180 6.31 9.49 -8.24
C ASP A 180 6.42 10.10 -6.82
N GLY A 181 5.84 11.28 -6.62
CA GLY A 181 5.74 11.96 -5.33
C GLY A 181 5.09 11.14 -4.22
N LYS A 182 4.25 10.15 -4.55
CA LYS A 182 3.68 9.19 -3.58
C LYS A 182 4.75 8.36 -2.86
N PHE A 183 5.96 8.31 -3.40
CA PHE A 183 7.11 7.56 -2.91
C PHE A 183 8.25 8.51 -2.54
N SER A 184 7.95 9.67 -1.99
CA SER A 184 8.96 10.65 -1.60
C SER A 184 8.69 11.15 -0.18
N TRP A 185 9.64 10.91 0.73
CA TRP A 185 9.60 11.55 2.04
C TRP A 185 9.64 13.06 1.93
N GLN A 186 10.54 13.58 1.10
CA GLN A 186 10.79 15.00 0.95
C GLN A 186 9.54 15.73 0.44
N TYR A 187 8.97 15.27 -0.67
CA TYR A 187 7.80 15.90 -1.27
C TYR A 187 6.57 15.84 -0.37
N THR A 188 6.31 14.68 0.25
CA THR A 188 5.15 14.55 1.15
C THR A 188 5.28 15.39 2.41
N THR A 189 6.50 15.60 2.93
CA THR A 189 6.75 16.60 3.98
C THR A 189 6.44 18.02 3.49
N CYS A 190 6.91 18.40 2.30
CA CYS A 190 6.64 19.72 1.74
C CYS A 190 5.14 19.99 1.57
N CYS A 191 4.38 19.05 0.99
CA CYS A 191 2.93 19.17 0.87
C CYS A 191 2.26 19.35 2.25
N ALA A 192 2.65 18.54 3.24
CA ALA A 192 2.10 18.65 4.59
C ALA A 192 2.40 20.00 5.26
N LEU A 193 3.62 20.53 5.11
CA LEU A 193 4.02 21.81 5.70
C LEU A 193 3.42 23.02 4.98
N LEU A 194 3.29 22.97 3.65
CA LEU A 194 2.73 24.08 2.86
C LEU A 194 1.21 24.11 2.91
N ASP A 195 0.56 22.95 2.74
CA ASP A 195 -0.89 22.88 2.52
C ASP A 195 -1.68 22.55 3.79
N GLY A 196 -1.00 22.12 4.87
CA GLY A 196 -1.65 21.65 6.09
C GLY A 196 -2.49 20.37 5.89
N THR A 197 -2.34 19.72 4.72
CA THR A 197 -3.09 18.53 4.33
C THR A 197 -2.32 17.77 3.25
N VAL A 198 -2.62 16.47 3.09
CA VAL A 198 -2.12 15.67 1.97
C VAL A 198 -3.29 14.87 1.41
N ARG A 199 -3.71 15.18 0.19
CA ARG A 199 -4.89 14.60 -0.47
C ARG A 199 -4.52 14.04 -1.85
N MET A 200 -5.51 13.55 -2.59
CA MET A 200 -5.28 13.03 -3.95
C MET A 200 -4.69 14.10 -4.88
N ALA A 201 -5.21 15.33 -4.81
CA ALA A 201 -4.69 16.49 -5.55
C ALA A 201 -3.22 16.82 -5.22
N SER A 202 -2.71 16.38 -4.07
CA SER A 202 -1.29 16.53 -3.70
C SER A 202 -0.36 15.63 -4.51
N PHE A 203 -0.87 14.80 -5.41
CA PHE A 203 -0.06 13.89 -6.26
C PHE A 203 -0.36 14.08 -7.75
N GLU A 204 -0.95 15.20 -8.11
CA GLU A 204 -1.08 15.67 -9.50
C GLU A 204 0.17 16.47 -9.89
N ASP A 205 0.52 16.44 -11.18
CA ASP A 205 1.71 17.12 -11.71
C ASP A 205 1.65 18.64 -11.48
N GLU A 206 0.45 19.23 -11.56
CA GLU A 206 0.22 20.65 -11.30
C GLU A 206 0.66 21.03 -9.89
N ARG A 207 0.34 20.21 -8.87
CA ARG A 207 0.80 20.50 -7.50
C ARG A 207 2.28 20.22 -7.35
N ARG A 208 2.78 19.11 -7.93
CA ARG A 208 4.18 18.70 -7.86
C ARG A 208 5.12 19.77 -8.39
N PHE A 209 4.80 20.41 -9.50
CA PHE A 209 5.69 21.37 -10.16
C PHE A 209 5.45 22.83 -9.80
N ARG A 210 4.64 23.13 -8.78
CA ARG A 210 4.52 24.53 -8.31
C ARG A 210 5.82 25.05 -7.72
N ASP A 211 6.05 26.35 -7.90
CA ASP A 211 7.25 27.05 -7.44
C ASP A 211 7.47 26.95 -5.92
N ASP A 212 6.39 26.96 -5.12
CA ASP A 212 6.49 26.85 -3.66
C ASP A 212 7.00 25.47 -3.22
N ILE A 213 6.60 24.41 -3.91
CA ILE A 213 7.09 23.05 -3.67
C ILE A 213 8.56 22.95 -4.07
N GLU A 214 8.93 23.41 -5.27
CA GLU A 214 10.33 23.36 -5.72
C GLU A 214 11.25 24.14 -4.78
N ALA A 215 10.81 25.32 -4.33
CA ALA A 215 11.53 26.12 -3.34
C ALA A 215 11.66 25.40 -1.99
N MET A 216 10.59 24.75 -1.51
CA MET A 216 10.59 24.03 -0.23
C MET A 216 11.43 22.75 -0.30
N LEU A 217 11.37 21.99 -1.40
CA LEU A 217 12.20 20.80 -1.64
C LEU A 217 13.70 21.15 -1.57
N GLY A 218 14.08 22.33 -2.05
CA GLY A 218 15.45 22.85 -1.95
C GLY A 218 15.94 23.09 -0.51
N ARG A 219 15.05 23.07 0.48
CA ARG A 219 15.36 23.25 1.92
C ARG A 219 15.40 21.93 2.69
N VAL A 220 15.07 20.80 2.06
CA VAL A 220 14.98 19.49 2.71
C VAL A 220 16.32 18.77 2.68
N GLU A 221 16.81 18.40 3.86
CA GLU A 221 17.94 17.51 4.08
C GLU A 221 17.44 16.19 4.66
N LEU A 222 17.86 15.07 4.07
CA LEU A 222 17.57 13.73 4.60
C LEU A 222 18.78 13.22 5.39
N ASP A 223 18.59 13.01 6.69
CA ASP A 223 19.56 12.36 7.57
C ASP A 223 19.15 10.90 7.75
N VAL A 224 19.80 10.01 6.99
CA VAL A 224 19.55 8.58 7.03
C VAL A 224 20.40 7.96 8.14
N ARG A 225 19.73 7.26 9.05
CA ARG A 225 20.31 6.69 10.27
C ARG A 225 20.29 5.18 10.24
N ASP A 226 21.45 4.56 10.41
CA ASP A 226 21.60 3.11 10.52
C ASP A 226 21.09 2.57 11.87
N ASP A 227 21.01 3.44 12.89
CA ASP A 227 20.47 3.11 14.20
C ASP A 227 18.93 3.08 14.25
N ILE A 228 18.24 3.46 13.16
CA ILE A 228 16.78 3.35 13.03
C ILE A 228 16.44 2.19 12.09
N VAL A 229 15.66 1.23 12.58
CA VAL A 229 15.26 0.05 11.80
C VAL A 229 14.26 0.44 10.71
N GLY A 230 14.51 0.02 9.47
CA GLY A 230 13.64 0.24 8.30
C GLY A 230 12.45 -0.71 8.19
N ALA A 231 11.82 -1.06 9.31
CA ALA A 231 10.65 -1.94 9.39
C ALA A 231 9.46 -1.18 9.96
N PHE A 232 8.28 -1.30 9.35
CA PHE A 232 7.10 -0.51 9.73
C PHE A 232 6.65 -0.76 11.18
N GLU A 233 6.97 -1.93 11.73
CA GLU A 233 6.71 -2.34 13.11
C GLU A 233 7.45 -1.44 14.11
N GLU A 234 8.71 -1.12 13.82
CA GLU A 234 9.69 -0.55 14.77
C GLU A 234 10.15 0.86 14.40
N MET A 235 10.03 1.24 13.13
CA MET A 235 10.57 2.50 12.65
C MET A 235 9.89 3.70 13.30
N HIS A 236 10.67 4.77 13.40
CA HIS A 236 10.18 6.12 13.66
C HIS A 236 10.85 7.09 12.69
N VAL A 237 10.26 8.27 12.55
CA VAL A 237 10.82 9.37 11.76
C VAL A 237 10.65 10.67 12.51
N THR A 238 11.70 11.49 12.54
CA THR A 238 11.65 12.84 13.10
C THR A 238 11.74 13.87 11.98
N VAL A 239 10.88 14.87 12.03
CA VAL A 239 10.92 16.06 11.19
C VAL A 239 11.35 17.22 12.06
N GLU A 240 12.41 17.92 11.65
CA GLU A 240 12.89 19.14 12.27
C GLU A 240 12.74 20.30 11.27
N VAL A 241 12.17 21.40 11.71
CA VAL A 241 11.96 22.61 10.91
C VAL A 241 12.63 23.78 11.62
N THR A 242 13.59 24.40 10.96
CA THR A 242 14.21 25.66 11.40
C THR A 242 13.55 26.82 10.68
N MET A 243 13.08 27.80 11.45
CA MET A 243 12.47 29.03 10.96
C MET A 243 13.54 30.11 10.74
N LYS A 244 13.26 31.11 9.90
CA LYS A 244 14.16 32.25 9.63
C LYS A 244 14.50 33.10 10.85
N ASP A 245 13.68 33.06 11.90
CA ASP A 245 13.96 33.73 13.19
C ASP A 245 14.90 32.91 14.10
N GLY A 246 15.35 31.74 13.64
CA GLY A 246 16.22 30.81 14.35
C GLY A 246 15.49 29.83 15.25
N SER A 247 14.17 29.93 15.40
CA SER A 247 13.39 28.95 16.18
C SER A 247 13.35 27.59 15.48
N VAL A 248 13.25 26.51 16.28
CA VAL A 248 13.25 25.14 15.78
C VAL A 248 12.05 24.38 16.33
N HIS A 249 11.30 23.75 15.44
CA HIS A 249 10.17 22.89 15.76
C HIS A 249 10.51 21.45 15.35
N SER A 250 10.29 20.50 16.25
CA SER A 250 10.57 19.08 16.02
C SER A 250 9.38 18.22 16.41
N GLU A 251 9.13 17.19 15.60
CA GLU A 251 8.09 16.18 15.81
C GLU A 251 8.58 14.81 15.36
N THR A 252 8.31 13.79 16.18
CA THR A 252 8.63 12.40 15.89
C THR A 252 7.36 11.58 15.76
N CYS A 253 7.27 10.77 14.70
CA CYS A 253 6.19 9.80 14.52
C CYS A 253 6.75 8.37 14.58
N ASP A 254 6.16 7.52 15.43
CA ASP A 254 6.45 6.07 15.56
C ASP A 254 5.23 5.19 15.21
N GLY A 255 4.16 5.83 14.72
CA GLY A 255 2.85 5.23 14.61
C GLY A 255 1.83 6.18 14.01
N PRO A 256 1.79 6.37 12.68
CA PRO A 256 0.75 7.17 12.06
C PRO A 256 -0.64 6.56 12.32
N VAL A 257 -1.67 7.41 12.33
CA VAL A 257 -3.06 6.97 12.45
C VAL A 257 -3.37 5.92 11.38
N GLY A 258 -3.99 4.81 11.80
CA GLY A 258 -4.30 3.67 10.92
C GLY A 258 -3.20 2.62 10.78
N LYS A 259 -2.05 2.75 11.48
CA LYS A 259 -1.06 1.65 11.59
C LYS A 259 -1.69 0.42 12.28
N TYR A 260 -1.39 -0.78 11.79
CA TYR A 260 -1.78 -2.03 12.44
C TYR A 260 -1.25 -2.11 13.88
N GLY A 261 -1.93 -2.87 14.75
CA GLY A 261 -1.58 -2.98 16.17
C GLY A 261 -1.80 -1.72 17.01
N ARG A 262 -2.34 -0.63 16.43
CA ARG A 262 -2.76 0.58 17.16
C ARG A 262 -4.28 0.56 17.36
N PRO A 263 -4.85 1.41 18.24
CA PRO A 263 -6.29 1.57 18.35
C PRO A 263 -6.94 1.86 16.99
N PRO A 264 -8.15 1.34 16.73
CA PRO A 264 -8.88 1.62 15.49
C PRO A 264 -9.00 3.12 15.23
N ILE A 265 -9.03 3.50 13.95
CA ILE A 265 -9.31 4.88 13.54
C ILE A 265 -10.74 5.22 14.02
N PRO A 266 -10.93 6.36 14.71
CA PRO A 266 -12.28 6.84 15.02
C PRO A 266 -13.15 6.89 13.77
N GLU A 267 -14.39 6.43 13.88
CA GLU A 267 -15.24 6.21 12.72
C GLU A 267 -15.51 7.50 11.94
N ASP A 268 -15.75 8.61 12.63
CA ASP A 268 -15.93 9.94 12.06
C ASP A 268 -14.71 10.37 11.21
N VAL A 269 -13.50 10.12 11.73
CA VAL A 269 -12.24 10.39 11.01
C VAL A 269 -12.09 9.48 9.79
N HIS A 270 -12.43 8.20 9.92
CA HIS A 270 -12.35 7.26 8.80
C HIS A 270 -13.35 7.61 7.69
N LEU A 271 -14.58 8.02 8.04
CA LEU A 271 -15.62 8.36 7.08
C LEU A 271 -15.30 9.61 6.27
N VAL A 272 -14.55 10.57 6.81
CA VAL A 272 -14.04 11.71 6.01
C VAL A 272 -13.24 11.18 4.81
N LYS A 273 -12.29 10.27 5.05
CA LYS A 273 -11.52 9.63 3.99
C LYS A 273 -12.42 8.85 3.01
N VAL A 274 -13.36 8.05 3.53
CA VAL A 274 -14.25 7.24 2.68
C VAL A 274 -15.04 8.13 1.73
N ARG A 275 -15.62 9.23 2.23
CA ARG A 275 -16.35 10.20 1.42
C ARG A 275 -15.45 10.91 0.41
N ASP A 276 -14.26 11.33 0.81
CA ASP A 276 -13.27 11.93 -0.11
C ASP A 276 -12.94 10.98 -1.27
N CYS A 277 -12.83 9.67 -1.02
CA CYS A 277 -12.61 8.68 -2.07
C CYS A 277 -13.84 8.47 -2.96
N LEU A 278 -15.04 8.42 -2.38
CA LEU A 278 -16.29 8.20 -3.13
C LEU A 278 -16.68 9.43 -3.97
N ALA A 279 -16.38 10.64 -3.50
CA ALA A 279 -16.71 11.90 -4.19
C ALA A 279 -16.06 12.03 -5.58
N LEU A 280 -15.03 11.23 -5.89
CA LEU A 280 -14.48 11.16 -7.25
C LEU A 280 -15.46 10.60 -8.28
N LYS A 281 -16.47 9.87 -7.83
CA LYS A 281 -17.37 9.12 -8.70
C LYS A 281 -18.85 9.27 -8.35
N PHE A 282 -19.16 9.46 -7.08
CA PHE A 282 -20.51 9.55 -6.56
C PHE A 282 -20.81 10.96 -6.07
N ASP A 283 -22.05 11.38 -6.20
CA ASP A 283 -22.59 12.49 -5.43
C ASP A 283 -22.81 12.06 -3.96
N ASP A 284 -23.18 13.01 -3.10
CA ASP A 284 -23.37 12.74 -1.66
C ASP A 284 -24.39 11.62 -1.41
N ALA A 285 -25.49 11.62 -2.17
CA ALA A 285 -26.54 10.61 -2.02
C ALA A 285 -26.05 9.20 -2.42
N GLY A 286 -25.32 9.09 -3.53
CA GLY A 286 -24.71 7.84 -3.97
C GLY A 286 -23.64 7.35 -2.99
N ALA A 287 -22.80 8.25 -2.48
CA ALA A 287 -21.76 7.92 -1.51
C ALA A 287 -22.36 7.36 -0.21
N GLU A 288 -23.37 8.04 0.35
CA GLU A 288 -24.06 7.56 1.56
C GLU A 288 -24.77 6.22 1.34
N LYS A 289 -25.33 5.99 0.15
CA LYS A 289 -25.93 4.70 -0.21
C LYS A 289 -24.90 3.57 -0.22
N VAL A 290 -23.73 3.79 -0.83
CA VAL A 290 -22.63 2.81 -0.81
C VAL A 290 -22.15 2.54 0.62
N ILE A 291 -21.98 3.58 1.43
CA ILE A 291 -21.57 3.46 2.84
C ILE A 291 -22.60 2.64 3.64
N ALA A 292 -23.90 2.91 3.45
CA ALA A 292 -24.98 2.23 4.16
C ALA A 292 -25.05 0.73 3.85
N LEU A 293 -24.84 0.35 2.58
CA LEU A 293 -24.76 -1.05 2.17
C LEU A 293 -23.50 -1.73 2.70
N ALA A 294 -22.32 -1.10 2.51
CA ALA A 294 -21.04 -1.67 2.91
C ALA A 294 -20.93 -1.92 4.42
N ARG A 295 -21.56 -1.08 5.26
CA ARG A 295 -21.58 -1.24 6.72
C ARG A 295 -22.29 -2.51 7.21
N ARG A 296 -23.21 -3.05 6.41
CA ARG A 296 -23.99 -4.25 6.77
C ARG A 296 -23.74 -5.38 5.80
N ILE A 297 -22.53 -5.43 5.21
CA ILE A 297 -22.19 -6.39 4.16
C ILE A 297 -22.46 -7.85 4.57
N ASP A 298 -22.30 -8.17 5.86
CA ASP A 298 -22.54 -9.50 6.43
C ASP A 298 -24.03 -9.87 6.52
N ASP A 299 -24.92 -8.87 6.48
CA ASP A 299 -26.37 -9.03 6.59
C ASP A 299 -27.11 -8.86 5.25
N LEU A 300 -26.38 -8.57 4.16
CA LEU A 300 -26.99 -8.32 2.86
C LEU A 300 -27.48 -9.62 2.22
N ASP A 301 -28.68 -9.58 1.65
CA ASP A 301 -29.16 -10.64 0.77
C ASP A 301 -28.53 -10.55 -0.64
N ALA A 302 -28.78 -11.56 -1.47
CA ALA A 302 -28.21 -11.62 -2.82
C ALA A 302 -28.62 -10.44 -3.72
N ALA A 303 -29.82 -9.89 -3.53
CA ALA A 303 -30.29 -8.75 -4.31
C ALA A 303 -29.55 -7.46 -3.90
N GLN A 304 -29.34 -7.27 -2.60
CA GLN A 304 -28.60 -6.14 -2.04
C GLN A 304 -27.10 -6.21 -2.36
N ILE A 305 -26.51 -7.42 -2.37
CA ILE A 305 -25.15 -7.63 -2.88
C ILE A 305 -25.08 -7.26 -4.37
N GLY A 306 -26.06 -7.68 -5.17
CA GLY A 306 -26.16 -7.31 -6.58
C GLY A 306 -26.30 -5.79 -6.79
N GLU A 307 -27.07 -5.12 -5.93
CA GLU A 307 -27.20 -3.66 -5.92
C GLU A 307 -25.86 -2.98 -5.59
N LEU A 308 -25.18 -3.40 -4.52
CA LEU A 308 -23.87 -2.87 -4.15
C LEU A 308 -22.86 -3.06 -5.29
N MET A 309 -22.82 -4.25 -5.89
CA MET A 309 -21.97 -4.52 -7.05
C MET A 309 -22.32 -3.63 -8.25
N GLY A 310 -23.62 -3.43 -8.53
CA GLY A 310 -24.09 -2.58 -9.62
C GLY A 310 -23.72 -1.11 -9.43
N LEU A 311 -23.78 -0.62 -8.19
CA LEU A 311 -23.32 0.74 -7.84
C LEU A 311 -21.81 0.90 -8.08
N LEU A 312 -21.02 -0.10 -7.71
CA LEU A 312 -19.56 -0.06 -7.80
C LEU A 312 -19.00 -0.39 -9.20
N ALA A 313 -19.82 -0.97 -10.08
CA ALA A 313 -19.45 -1.29 -11.46
C ALA A 313 -19.53 -0.08 -12.41
N CYS A 314 -20.29 0.95 -12.04
CA CYS A 314 -20.50 2.17 -12.83
C CYS A 314 -19.37 3.19 -12.61
#